data_AF-A0A950HM06-F1
#
_entry.id   AF-A0A950HM06-F1
#
_cell.length_a   1.000
_cell.length_b   1.000
_cell.length_c   1.000
_cell.angle_alpha   90.00
_cell.angle_beta   90.00
_cell.angle_gamma   90.00
#
_symmetry.space_group_name_H-M   'P 1'
#
loop_
_entity.id
_entity.type
_entity.pdbx_description
1 polymer ?
#
loop_
_entity_poly.entity_id
_entity_poly.type
_entity_poly.pdbx_seq_one_letter_code
_entity_poly.pdbx_strand_id
1 'polypeptide(L)' 'MPYSTNSDLPDSVRGHLPAHAQDIYREAFNHAFAAHADDPRREEAAHRIAWAAVKKSYAKAGDRWVPKTTRAGASG' A
#
# COMPACT_ATOMS: atom_id res chain seq x y z
N MET A 1 -3.79 11.51 9.75
CA MET A 1 -2.89 12.45 9.02
C MET A 1 -2.20 11.69 7.88
N PRO A 2 -1.84 12.33 6.75
CA PRO A 2 -1.08 11.65 5.70
C PRO A 2 0.31 11.25 6.19
N TYR A 3 0.81 10.12 5.71
CA TYR A 3 2.11 9.58 6.08
C TYR A 3 3.21 10.32 5.30
N SER A 4 4.12 10.96 6.01
CA SER A 4 5.23 11.72 5.39
C SER A 4 6.37 10.81 4.93
N THR A 5 6.61 9.71 5.65
CA THR A 5 7.69 8.76 5.35
C THR A 5 7.22 7.33 5.58
N ASN A 6 7.94 6.37 5.01
CA ASN A 6 7.62 4.95 5.21
C ASN A 6 7.79 4.52 6.68
N SER A 7 8.59 5.24 7.47
CA SER A 7 8.78 5.02 8.91
C SER A 7 7.56 5.38 9.74
N ASP A 8 6.68 6.25 9.23
CA ASP A 8 5.44 6.68 9.90
C ASP A 8 4.31 5.65 9.72
N LEU A 9 4.48 4.68 8.82
CA LEU A 9 3.50 3.64 8.56
C LEU A 9 3.29 2.72 9.77
N PRO A 10 2.13 2.05 9.87
CA PRO A 10 1.86 1.09 10.94
C PRO A 10 2.93 -0.01 10.99
N ASP A 11 3.23 -0.51 12.19
CA ASP A 11 4.27 -1.54 12.36
C ASP A 11 3.96 -2.83 11.58
N SER A 12 2.68 -3.22 11.51
CA SER A 12 2.22 -4.35 10.68
C SER A 12 2.47 -4.14 9.17
N VAL A 13 2.57 -2.90 8.71
CA VAL A 13 2.92 -2.57 7.33
C VAL A 13 4.45 -2.63 7.19
N ARG A 14 5.19 -1.91 8.05
CA ARG A 14 6.66 -1.82 7.99
C ARG A 14 7.37 -3.16 8.18
N GLY A 15 6.85 -4.01 9.08
CA GLY A 15 7.45 -5.31 9.40
C GLY A 15 7.16 -6.42 8.39
N HIS A 16 6.06 -6.33 7.65
CA HIS A 16 5.64 -7.39 6.71
C HIS A 16 5.87 -7.03 5.24
N LEU A 17 5.95 -5.73 4.90
CA LEU A 17 6.07 -5.26 3.54
C LEU A 17 7.50 -4.79 3.24
N PRO A 18 8.05 -5.13 2.06
CA PRO A 18 9.32 -4.56 1.61
C PRO A 18 9.19 -3.05 1.37
N ALA A 19 10.32 -2.33 1.39
CA ALA A 19 10.35 -0.86 1.29
C ALA A 19 9.58 -0.30 0.08
N HIS A 20 9.62 -0.97 -1.08
CA HIS A 20 8.88 -0.53 -2.26
C HIS A 20 7.35 -0.71 -2.11
N ALA A 21 6.90 -1.76 -1.41
CA ALA A 21 5.47 -1.92 -1.11
C ALA A 21 4.98 -0.90 -0.07
N GLN A 22 5.82 -0.53 0.88
CA GLN A 22 5.54 0.54 1.84
C GLN A 22 5.33 1.88 1.12
N ASP A 23 6.13 2.16 0.08
CA ASP A 23 6.00 3.36 -0.73
C ASP A 23 4.64 3.43 -1.44
N ILE A 24 4.24 2.34 -2.12
CA ILE A 24 2.92 2.21 -2.75
C ILE A 24 1.79 2.40 -1.73
N TYR A 25 1.94 1.81 -0.54
CA TYR A 25 0.96 1.96 0.52
C TYR A 25 0.80 3.42 0.93
N ARG A 26 1.92 4.12 1.21
CA ARG A 26 1.95 5.53 1.61
C ARG A 26 1.29 6.40 0.56
N GLU A 27 1.67 6.25 -0.71
CA GLU A 27 1.13 7.07 -1.80
C GLU A 27 -0.38 6.85 -1.98
N ALA A 28 -0.82 5.59 -2.02
CA ALA A 28 -2.23 5.26 -2.15
C ALA A 28 -3.06 5.73 -0.95
N PHE A 29 -2.51 5.62 0.27
CA PHE A 29 -3.16 6.14 1.47
C PHE A 29 -3.31 7.66 1.40
N ASN A 30 -2.22 8.38 1.12
CA ASN A 30 -2.23 9.85 1.07
C ASN A 30 -3.21 10.36 0.01
N HIS A 31 -3.23 9.72 -1.16
CA HIS A 31 -4.18 10.05 -2.22
C HIS A 31 -5.63 9.82 -1.78
N ALA A 32 -5.94 8.65 -1.20
CA ALA A 32 -7.28 8.33 -0.73
C ALA A 32 -7.72 9.24 0.44
N PHE A 33 -6.82 9.54 1.36
CA PHE A 33 -7.08 10.43 2.49
C PHE A 33 -7.41 11.86 2.02
N ALA A 34 -6.68 12.36 1.01
CA ALA A 34 -6.98 13.65 0.39
C ALA A 34 -8.31 13.64 -0.37
N ALA A 35 -8.63 12.54 -1.08
CA ALA A 35 -9.88 12.39 -1.82
C ALA A 35 -11.13 12.31 -0.92
N HIS A 36 -10.98 11.88 0.32
CA HIS A 36 -12.06 11.74 1.31
C HIS A 36 -11.94 12.79 2.43
N ALA A 37 -11.52 14.02 2.14
CA ALA A 37 -11.29 15.05 3.14
C ALA A 37 -12.53 15.33 4.04
N ASP A 38 -13.74 15.24 3.49
CA ASP A 38 -15.00 15.55 4.19
C ASP A 38 -15.59 14.38 5.00
N ASP A 39 -14.99 13.18 4.93
CA ASP A 39 -15.54 11.97 5.56
C ASP A 39 -14.78 11.64 6.88
N PRO A 40 -15.48 11.47 8.01
CA PRO A 40 -14.84 11.08 9.28
C PRO A 40 -14.24 9.66 9.24
N ARG A 41 -14.68 8.80 8.32
CA ARG A 41 -14.18 7.43 8.10
C ARG A 41 -13.11 7.37 7.00
N ARG A 42 -12.60 8.52 6.56
CA ARG A 42 -11.57 8.60 5.50
C ARG A 42 -10.31 7.80 5.82
N GLU A 43 -9.91 7.69 7.08
CA GLU A 43 -8.75 6.88 7.47
C GLU A 43 -8.98 5.40 7.19
N GLU A 44 -10.12 4.85 7.61
CA GLU A 44 -10.47 3.46 7.33
C GLU A 44 -10.61 3.20 5.83
N ALA A 45 -11.18 4.14 5.07
CA ALA A 45 -11.26 4.06 3.61
C ALA A 45 -9.86 4.08 2.97
N ALA A 46 -9.01 5.01 3.37
CA ALA A 46 -7.65 5.16 2.87
C ALA A 46 -6.80 3.92 3.16
N HIS A 47 -6.90 3.34 4.36
CA HIS A 47 -6.22 2.09 4.69
C HIS A 47 -6.65 0.94 3.78
N ARG A 48 -7.96 0.80 3.50
CA ARG A 48 -8.48 -0.24 2.61
C ARG A 48 -7.97 -0.05 1.17
N ILE A 49 -7.97 1.18 0.67
CA ILE A 49 -7.47 1.52 -0.67
C ILE A 49 -5.96 1.26 -0.78
N ALA A 50 -5.19 1.68 0.21
CA ALA A 50 -3.74 1.44 0.26
C ALA A 50 -3.41 -0.06 0.27
N TRP A 51 -4.12 -0.85 1.08
CA TRP A 51 -3.96 -2.31 1.07
C TRP A 51 -4.34 -2.95 -0.26
N ALA A 52 -5.37 -2.45 -0.95
CA ALA A 52 -5.75 -2.93 -2.27
C ALA A 52 -4.64 -2.64 -3.30
N ALA A 53 -4.03 -1.45 -3.26
CA ALA A 53 -2.91 -1.09 -4.12
C ALA A 53 -1.70 -2.01 -3.90
N VAL A 54 -1.33 -2.27 -2.64
CA VAL A 54 -0.28 -3.22 -2.30
C VAL A 54 -0.60 -4.62 -2.81
N LYS A 55 -1.82 -5.14 -2.58
CA LYS A 55 -2.27 -6.46 -3.06
C LYS A 55 -2.28 -6.58 -4.59
N LYS A 56 -2.39 -5.46 -5.30
CA LYS A 56 -2.33 -5.43 -6.76
C LYS A 56 -0.92 -5.79 -7.25
N SER A 57 0.10 -5.21 -6.63
CA SER A 57 1.52 -5.36 -6.99
C SER A 57 2.29 -6.39 -6.17
N TYR A 58 1.76 -6.84 -5.03
CA TYR A 58 2.37 -7.82 -4.12
C TYR A 58 1.37 -8.92 -3.75
N ALA A 59 1.87 -10.13 -3.59
CA ALA A 59 1.11 -11.29 -3.14
C ALA A 59 1.68 -11.77 -1.81
N LYS A 60 0.80 -12.23 -0.92
CA LYS A 60 1.22 -12.86 0.34
C LYS A 60 1.69 -14.30 0.02
N ALA A 61 2.97 -14.58 0.25
CA ALA A 61 3.58 -15.90 0.14
C ALA A 61 4.03 -16.36 1.54
N GLY A 62 3.19 -17.17 2.18
CA GLY A 62 3.37 -17.56 3.59
C GLY A 62 3.22 -16.34 4.50
N ASP A 63 4.29 -16.01 5.24
CA ASP A 63 4.30 -14.88 6.16
C ASP A 63 4.77 -13.55 5.53
N ARG A 64 5.35 -13.61 4.32
CA ARG A 64 5.95 -12.45 3.64
C ARG A 64 5.15 -12.00 2.43
N TRP A 65 5.27 -10.72 2.11
CA TRP A 65 4.76 -10.17 0.86
C TRP A 65 5.85 -10.19 -0.21
N VAL A 66 5.58 -10.88 -1.31
CA VAL A 66 6.48 -10.95 -2.48
C VAL A 66 5.91 -10.13 -3.63
N PRO A 67 6.75 -9.43 -4.40
CA PRO A 67 6.29 -8.69 -5.56
C PRO A 67 5.63 -9.65 -6.54
N LYS A 68 4.42 -9.31 -6.98
CA LYS A 68 3.78 -9.96 -8.12
C LYS A 68 4.60 -9.54 -9.32
N THR A 69 5.47 -10.44 -9.77
CA THR A 69 6.08 -10.30 -11.08
C THR A 69 4.94 -10.33 -12.10
N THR A 70 4.48 -9.16 -12.50
CA THR A 70 3.78 -9.05 -13.77
C THR A 70 4.83 -9.43 -14.79
N ARG A 71 4.71 -10.65 -15.31
CA ARG A 71 5.48 -11.13 -16.44
C ARG A 71 4.96 -10.36 -17.67
N ALA A 72 5.24 -9.06 -17.74
CA ALA A 72 5.17 -8.29 -18.98
C ALA A 72 6.40 -8.67 -19.80
N GLY A 73 6.35 -9.87 -20.38
CA GLY A 73 7.45 -10.50 -21.07
C GLY A 73 6.97 -11.72 -21.86
N ALA A 74 6.08 -11.46 -22.81
CA ALA A 74 5.80 -12.23 -24.03
C ALA A 74 4.85 -11.32 -24.84
N SER A 75 5.21 -10.73 -25.98
CA SER A 75 5.94 -11.31 -27.09
C SER A 75 6.74 -10.23 -27.83
N GLY A 76 7.83 -10.66 -28.47
CA GLY A 76 8.57 -9.86 -29.45
C GLY A 76 7.94 -9.87 -30.83
#